data_AF-A0A820U351-F1
#
_entry.id   AF-A0A820U351-F1
#
_cell.length_a   1.000
_cell.length_b   1.000
_cell.length_c   1.000
_cell.angle_alpha   90.00
_cell.angle_beta   90.00
_cell.angle_gamma   90.00
#
_symmetry.space_group_name_H-M   'P 1'
#
loop_
_entity.id
_entity.type
_entity.pdbx_description
1 polymer ?
#
loop_
_entity_poly.entity_id
_entity_poly.type
_entity_poly.pdbx_seq_one_letter_code
_entity_poly.pdbx_strand_id
1 'polypeptide(L)'
;MYSMINILVLLTLFYVDYTLSKKLFNIHKYGKGNHFFLFHIFDKLFTISFRNLNIKKENKSIKGAWAHSTEIKIHCFSGDSLIRLANGENKKISYLKSGDEILTIDQSKIVSTEMIMMLDKQISKEVLFYEFITKSGHEISLTEYHLIPIFNSNQNQIYLFAKQIQIGDFLYVLLNDQLKYSPVINITVEIRKGYYAPLTSKGTLLVNDVLASCFAYVKNHHSAQFYMFPFRFYYKLARFFNFTDPFNNPNSEGLHWFIKIMFNFAKYFRPDTLFS
;
A
#
# COMPACT_ATOMS: atom_id res chain seq x y z
N MET A 1 -3.01 12.53 26.97
CA MET A 1 -2.53 11.38 27.79
C MET A 1 -2.88 9.99 27.23
N TYR A 2 -3.86 9.85 26.32
CA TYR A 2 -4.24 8.56 25.68
C TYR A 2 -3.35 8.09 24.50
N SER A 3 -2.27 8.81 24.20
CA SER A 3 -1.30 8.46 23.15
C SER A 3 -0.38 7.30 23.58
N MET A 4 0.03 7.26 24.85
CA MET A 4 0.96 6.25 25.36
C MET A 4 0.35 4.86 25.53
N ILE A 5 -0.96 4.76 25.84
CA ILE A 5 -1.63 3.46 26.05
C ILE A 5 -1.78 2.69 24.73
N ASN A 6 -1.96 3.40 23.59
CA ASN A 6 -2.08 2.78 22.27
C ASN A 6 -0.73 2.30 21.71
N ILE A 7 0.35 3.04 22.02
CA ILE A 7 1.71 2.58 21.82
C ILE A 7 1.98 1.38 22.74
N LEU A 8 1.45 1.35 23.97
CA LEU A 8 1.60 0.21 24.87
C LEU A 8 0.86 -1.05 24.41
N VAL A 9 -0.28 -0.95 23.69
CA VAL A 9 -0.99 -2.11 23.13
C VAL A 9 -0.30 -2.64 21.88
N LEU A 10 0.14 -1.77 20.97
CA LEU A 10 1.00 -2.20 19.85
C LEU A 10 2.32 -2.74 20.39
N LEU A 11 2.99 -2.02 21.30
CA LEU A 11 4.21 -2.49 21.93
C LEU A 11 3.98 -3.72 22.77
N THR A 12 2.81 -4.02 23.33
CA THR A 12 2.59 -5.30 24.05
C THR A 12 2.35 -6.43 23.07
N LEU A 13 1.67 -6.21 21.94
CA LEU A 13 1.62 -7.19 20.86
C LEU A 13 3.02 -7.43 20.26
N PHE A 14 3.82 -6.38 20.07
CA PHE A 14 5.21 -6.45 19.58
C PHE A 14 6.25 -6.87 20.64
N TYR A 15 6.02 -6.61 21.93
CA TYR A 15 6.91 -6.97 23.06
C TYR A 15 6.63 -8.40 23.48
N VAL A 16 5.38 -8.85 23.45
CA VAL A 16 5.04 -10.27 23.50
C VAL A 16 5.70 -10.96 22.30
N ASP A 17 5.60 -10.42 21.08
CA ASP A 17 6.32 -10.98 19.92
C ASP A 17 7.86 -10.94 20.04
N TYR A 18 8.42 -9.86 20.58
CA TYR A 18 9.88 -9.71 20.74
C TYR A 18 10.41 -10.61 21.86
N THR A 19 9.71 -10.73 22.99
CA THR A 19 10.09 -11.65 24.08
C THR A 19 9.83 -13.11 23.71
N LEU A 20 8.79 -13.40 22.92
CA LEU A 20 8.62 -14.71 22.28
C LEU A 20 9.80 -14.95 21.32
N SER A 21 10.13 -14.00 20.43
CA SER A 21 11.26 -14.12 19.50
C SER A 21 12.60 -14.27 20.22
N LYS A 22 12.82 -13.61 21.36
CA LYS A 22 14.02 -13.74 22.22
C LYS A 22 14.07 -15.08 22.94
N LYS A 23 12.94 -15.57 23.44
CA LYS A 23 12.84 -16.94 23.99
C LYS A 23 13.10 -17.97 22.89
N LEU A 24 12.61 -17.75 21.68
CA LEU A 24 12.83 -18.59 20.51
C LEU A 24 14.28 -18.51 19.98
N PHE A 25 14.92 -17.34 20.05
CA PHE A 25 16.36 -17.15 19.79
C PHE A 25 17.25 -17.73 20.89
N ASN A 26 16.77 -17.87 22.13
CA ASN A 26 17.46 -18.61 23.18
C ASN A 26 17.25 -20.14 23.09
N ILE A 27 16.18 -20.59 22.44
CA ILE A 27 15.97 -22.02 22.09
C ILE A 27 16.85 -22.43 20.88
N HIS A 28 17.46 -21.45 20.19
CA HIS A 28 18.34 -21.60 19.04
C HIS A 28 19.69 -22.31 19.32
N LYS A 29 19.83 -22.98 20.46
CA LYS A 29 20.88 -23.98 20.70
C LYS A 29 20.53 -25.40 20.23
N TYR A 30 19.29 -25.68 19.80
CA TYR A 30 18.91 -27.03 19.35
C TYR A 30 18.07 -27.05 18.07
N GLY A 31 18.73 -27.42 16.95
CA GLY A 31 18.19 -28.25 15.87
C GLY A 31 17.31 -27.60 14.78
N LYS A 32 17.72 -27.80 13.52
CA LYS A 32 17.04 -27.41 12.24
C LYS A 32 15.56 -27.84 12.09
N GLY A 33 15.00 -28.65 12.99
CA GLY A 33 13.60 -29.14 12.93
C GLY A 33 12.55 -28.23 13.57
N ASN A 34 12.94 -27.27 14.42
CA ASN A 34 11.98 -26.46 15.20
C ASN A 34 11.39 -25.26 14.44
N HIS A 35 11.96 -24.87 13.30
CA HIS A 35 11.52 -23.70 12.53
C HIS A 35 10.16 -23.90 11.85
N PHE A 36 9.87 -25.12 11.37
CA PHE A 36 8.60 -25.45 10.73
C PHE A 36 7.44 -25.41 11.74
N PHE A 37 7.69 -25.90 12.96
CA PHE A 37 6.70 -25.91 14.04
C PHE A 37 6.35 -24.49 14.52
N LEU A 38 7.34 -23.60 14.59
CA LEU A 38 7.16 -22.21 15.01
C LEU A 38 6.40 -21.37 14.00
N PHE A 39 6.68 -21.54 12.71
CA PHE A 39 5.87 -20.93 11.66
C PHE A 39 4.43 -21.46 11.69
N HIS A 40 4.25 -22.77 11.87
CA HIS A 40 2.94 -23.38 11.96
C HIS A 40 2.16 -22.94 13.21
N ILE A 41 2.85 -22.66 14.32
CA ILE A 41 2.29 -22.05 15.53
C ILE A 41 1.95 -20.58 15.28
N PHE A 42 2.82 -19.80 14.62
CA PHE A 42 2.53 -18.41 14.27
C PHE A 42 1.31 -18.32 13.36
N ASP A 43 1.25 -19.14 12.32
CA ASP A 43 0.16 -19.22 11.37
C ASP A 43 -1.13 -19.70 12.05
N LYS A 44 -1.05 -20.70 12.94
CA LYS A 44 -2.19 -21.13 13.77
C LYS A 44 -2.61 -20.08 14.80
N LEU A 45 -1.70 -19.41 15.50
CA LEU A 45 -2.03 -18.39 16.51
C LEU A 45 -2.62 -17.15 15.85
N PHE A 46 -2.07 -16.74 14.71
CA PHE A 46 -2.64 -15.69 13.87
C PHE A 46 -4.04 -16.12 13.41
N THR A 47 -4.19 -17.30 12.82
CA THR A 47 -5.48 -17.82 12.35
C THR A 47 -6.50 -18.00 13.49
N ILE A 48 -6.11 -18.51 14.66
CA ILE A 48 -6.99 -18.77 15.82
C ILE A 48 -7.40 -17.46 16.50
N SER A 49 -6.47 -16.52 16.68
CA SER A 49 -6.77 -15.19 17.22
C SER A 49 -7.80 -14.48 16.34
N PHE A 50 -7.73 -14.64 15.02
CA PHE A 50 -8.72 -14.10 14.08
C PHE A 50 -10.00 -14.94 13.96
N ARG A 51 -9.95 -16.27 14.11
CA ARG A 51 -11.15 -17.14 14.10
C ARG A 51 -12.08 -16.84 15.27
N ASN A 52 -11.52 -16.48 16.43
CA ASN A 52 -12.28 -16.09 17.62
C ASN A 52 -12.83 -14.65 17.54
N LEU A 53 -12.41 -13.84 16.56
CA LEU A 53 -12.95 -12.52 16.26
C LEU A 53 -14.13 -12.53 15.26
N ASN A 54 -14.71 -13.71 14.96
CA ASN A 54 -16.00 -13.82 14.28
C ASN A 54 -17.13 -13.32 15.20
N ILE A 55 -17.21 -12.00 15.33
CA ILE A 55 -18.29 -11.28 15.97
C ILE A 55 -19.53 -11.49 15.10
N LYS A 56 -20.61 -11.96 15.75
CA LYS A 56 -21.93 -12.17 15.15
C LYS A 56 -22.31 -11.02 14.21
N LYS A 57 -22.73 -11.36 12.99
CA LYS A 57 -23.43 -10.47 12.06
C LYS A 57 -24.73 -10.00 12.73
N GLU A 58 -24.71 -8.89 13.44
CA GLU A 58 -25.94 -8.15 13.75
C GLU A 58 -26.19 -7.13 12.63
N ASN A 59 -27.11 -7.49 11.73
CA ASN A 59 -27.70 -6.56 10.78
C ASN A 59 -28.63 -5.60 11.54
N LYS A 60 -28.11 -4.45 12.00
CA LYS A 60 -28.96 -3.30 12.30
C LYS A 60 -29.00 -2.38 11.09
N SER A 61 -30.16 -2.36 10.41
CA SER A 61 -30.43 -1.44 9.33
C SER A 61 -30.46 0.00 9.86
N ILE A 62 -29.44 0.79 9.55
CA ILE A 62 -29.46 2.23 9.81
C ILE A 62 -30.09 2.89 8.57
N LYS A 63 -31.39 3.19 8.64
CA LYS A 63 -32.10 3.99 7.63
C LYS A 63 -31.90 5.47 7.95
N GLY A 64 -31.30 6.22 7.04
CA GLY A 64 -31.17 7.68 7.08
C GLY A 64 -30.33 8.20 5.92
N ALA A 65 -30.56 9.45 5.51
CA ALA A 65 -29.91 10.15 4.39
C ALA A 65 -28.38 10.38 4.55
N TRP A 66 -27.75 9.71 5.52
CA TRP A 66 -26.32 9.67 5.82
C TRP A 66 -25.79 8.24 5.83
N ALA A 67 -26.36 7.35 5.02
CA ALA A 67 -25.75 6.06 4.71
C ALA A 67 -24.48 6.28 3.87
N HIS A 68 -23.45 6.89 4.45
CA HIS A 68 -22.14 6.96 3.84
C HIS A 68 -21.63 5.54 3.63
N SER A 69 -21.30 5.23 2.37
CA SER A 69 -20.89 3.91 1.90
C SER A 69 -19.88 3.27 2.87
N THR A 70 -20.20 2.10 3.41
CA THR A 70 -19.29 1.26 4.18
C THR A 70 -18.16 0.65 3.35
N GLU A 71 -18.08 1.00 2.06
CA GLU A 71 -17.11 0.51 1.09
C GLU A 71 -15.73 1.13 1.38
N ILE A 72 -14.75 0.26 1.63
CA ILE A 72 -13.36 0.66 1.77
C ILE A 72 -12.89 1.12 0.39
N LYS A 73 -12.76 2.43 0.19
CA LYS A 73 -12.20 3.00 -1.03
C LYS A 73 -10.68 2.90 -0.94
N ILE A 74 -10.09 1.96 -1.68
CA ILE A 74 -8.66 1.97 -1.96
C ILE A 74 -8.44 2.74 -3.26
N HIS A 75 -7.51 3.68 -3.24
CA HIS A 75 -7.25 4.56 -4.37
C HIS A 75 -6.05 4.06 -5.15
N CYS A 76 -6.19 4.08 -6.47
CA CYS A 76 -5.54 3.12 -7.34
C CYS A 76 -5.06 3.78 -8.64
N PHE A 77 -4.32 3.00 -9.42
CA PHE A 77 -3.89 3.29 -10.79
C PHE A 77 -4.77 2.56 -11.79
N SER A 78 -4.76 3.03 -13.05
CA SER A 78 -5.44 2.34 -14.15
C SER A 78 -4.65 1.12 -14.62
N GLY A 79 -5.34 0.07 -15.07
CA GLY A 79 -4.71 -1.22 -15.41
C GLY A 79 -3.73 -1.19 -16.57
N ASP A 80 -3.86 -0.20 -17.46
CA ASP A 80 -3.01 0.01 -18.63
C ASP A 80 -1.72 0.78 -18.32
N SER A 81 -1.62 1.38 -17.13
CA SER A 81 -0.44 2.13 -16.69
C SER A 81 0.80 1.24 -16.67
N LEU A 82 1.93 1.79 -17.14
CA LEU A 82 3.20 1.11 -17.28
C LEU A 82 4.09 1.32 -16.05
N ILE A 83 4.69 0.23 -15.57
CA ILE A 83 5.65 0.21 -14.49
C ILE A 83 7.00 -0.18 -15.06
N ARG A 84 8.01 0.65 -14.78
CA ARG A 84 9.39 0.37 -15.19
C ARG A 84 10.03 -0.62 -14.22
N LEU A 85 10.43 -1.78 -14.74
CA LEU A 85 11.13 -2.81 -14.00
C LEU A 85 12.61 -2.43 -13.82
N ALA A 86 13.27 -3.02 -12.82
CA ALA A 86 14.69 -2.78 -12.55
C ALA A 86 15.62 -3.27 -13.67
N ASN A 87 15.15 -4.19 -14.52
CA ASN A 87 15.87 -4.67 -15.71
C ASN A 87 15.71 -3.73 -16.94
N GLY A 88 14.99 -2.62 -16.81
CA GLY A 88 14.73 -1.64 -17.87
C GLY A 88 13.50 -1.93 -18.73
N GLU A 89 12.83 -3.09 -18.55
CA GLU A 89 11.59 -3.41 -19.26
C GLU A 89 10.40 -2.66 -18.66
N ASN A 90 9.36 -2.44 -19.47
CA ASN A 90 8.08 -1.93 -18.99
C ASN A 90 7.06 -3.07 -18.85
N LYS A 91 6.30 -3.04 -17.75
CA LYS A 91 5.24 -4.01 -17.47
C LYS A 91 3.96 -3.25 -17.11
N LYS A 92 2.81 -3.64 -17.68
CA LYS A 92 1.53 -3.06 -17.24
C LYS A 92 1.27 -3.41 -15.79
N ILE A 93 0.69 -2.47 -15.03
CA ILE A 93 0.37 -2.68 -13.62
C ILE A 93 -0.59 -3.87 -13.42
N SER A 94 -1.45 -4.16 -14.39
CA SER A 94 -2.34 -5.31 -14.39
C SER A 94 -1.62 -6.66 -14.34
N TYR A 95 -0.37 -6.72 -14.80
CA TYR A 95 0.49 -7.91 -14.81
C TYR A 95 1.55 -7.91 -13.70
N LEU A 96 1.57 -6.88 -12.86
CA LEU A 96 2.53 -6.78 -11.77
C LEU A 96 2.23 -7.85 -10.71
N LYS A 97 3.28 -8.56 -10.27
CA LYS A 97 3.18 -9.63 -9.27
C LYS A 97 4.15 -9.42 -8.13
N SER A 98 3.91 -10.12 -7.02
CA SER A 98 4.83 -10.09 -5.88
C SER A 98 6.22 -10.59 -6.28
N GLY A 99 7.24 -9.95 -5.73
CA GLY A 99 8.64 -10.17 -6.05
C GLY A 99 9.14 -9.50 -7.33
N ASP A 100 8.28 -8.81 -8.10
CA ASP A 100 8.76 -7.98 -9.21
C ASP A 100 9.62 -6.83 -8.66
N GLU A 101 10.85 -6.71 -9.16
CA GLU A 101 11.75 -5.59 -8.87
C GLU A 101 11.45 -4.43 -9.84
N ILE A 102 11.06 -3.28 -9.29
CA ILE A 102 10.61 -2.12 -10.04
C ILE A 102 11.36 -0.86 -9.62
N LEU A 103 11.35 0.17 -10.46
CA LEU A 103 12.02 1.42 -10.16
C LEU A 103 11.13 2.38 -9.37
N THR A 104 11.76 3.09 -8.45
CA THR A 104 11.19 4.21 -7.71
C THR A 104 12.25 5.27 -7.47
N ILE A 105 11.87 6.38 -6.84
CA ILE A 105 12.77 7.45 -6.44
C ILE A 105 12.83 7.52 -4.91
N ASP A 106 14.04 7.57 -4.37
CA ASP A 106 14.33 7.77 -2.95
C ASP A 106 15.46 8.80 -2.82
N GLN A 107 15.24 9.87 -2.05
CA GLN A 107 16.21 10.95 -1.85
C GLN A 107 16.85 11.45 -3.17
N SER A 108 16.02 11.70 -4.18
CA SER A 108 16.42 12.14 -5.53
C SER A 108 17.30 11.15 -6.32
N LYS A 109 17.35 9.88 -5.91
CA LYS A 109 18.03 8.81 -6.63
C LYS A 109 17.03 7.78 -7.12
N ILE A 110 17.27 7.29 -8.34
CA ILE A 110 16.53 6.16 -8.89
C ILE A 110 17.03 4.89 -8.19
N VAL A 111 16.13 4.14 -7.59
CA VAL A 111 16.45 2.92 -6.82
C VAL A 111 15.46 1.80 -7.15
N SER A 112 15.89 0.56 -6.97
CA SER A 112 14.97 -0.59 -7.04
C SER A 112 14.12 -0.69 -5.79
N THR A 113 12.87 -1.11 -5.96
CA THR A 113 11.96 -1.52 -4.90
C THR A 113 11.17 -2.73 -5.34
N GLU A 114 10.95 -3.64 -4.41
CA GLU A 114 10.21 -4.86 -4.64
C GLU A 114 8.71 -4.63 -4.50
N MET A 115 7.91 -5.19 -5.42
CA MET A 115 6.47 -5.33 -5.27
C MET A 115 6.17 -6.41 -4.23
N ILE A 116 5.45 -6.05 -3.16
CA ILE A 116 5.13 -6.96 -2.05
C ILE A 116 3.79 -7.64 -2.28
N MET A 117 2.76 -6.85 -2.57
CA MET A 117 1.39 -7.35 -2.75
C MET A 117 0.51 -6.35 -3.48
N MET A 118 -0.62 -6.82 -3.98
CA MET A 118 -1.71 -5.98 -4.47
C MET A 118 -2.71 -5.76 -3.31
N LEU A 119 -2.89 -4.51 -2.88
CA LEU A 119 -3.79 -4.16 -1.77
C LEU A 119 -5.26 -4.30 -2.18
N ASP A 120 -5.58 -3.84 -3.39
CA ASP A 120 -6.88 -4.00 -4.03
C ASP A 120 -6.67 -4.11 -5.55
N LYS A 121 -7.54 -4.89 -6.18
CA LYS A 121 -7.55 -5.16 -7.61
C LYS A 121 -8.99 -5.36 -8.03
N GLN A 122 -9.53 -4.49 -8.87
CA GLN A 122 -10.83 -4.71 -9.50
C GLN A 122 -10.61 -4.66 -10.99
N ILE A 123 -10.99 -5.69 -11.74
CA ILE A 123 -10.73 -5.76 -13.18
C ILE A 123 -11.88 -5.11 -13.94
N SER A 124 -13.10 -5.25 -13.41
CA SER A 124 -14.32 -4.84 -14.12
C SER A 124 -15.03 -3.62 -13.56
N LYS A 125 -14.58 -3.07 -12.43
CA LYS A 125 -15.23 -1.92 -11.79
C LYS A 125 -14.86 -0.62 -12.51
N GLU A 126 -15.86 0.17 -12.86
CA GLU A 126 -15.67 1.51 -13.43
C GLU A 126 -15.45 2.53 -12.32
N VAL A 127 -14.41 3.35 -12.46
CA VAL A 127 -14.03 4.38 -11.49
C VAL A 127 -13.55 5.64 -12.23
N LEU A 128 -13.77 6.80 -11.64
CA LEU A 128 -13.23 8.07 -12.11
C LEU A 128 -11.73 8.17 -11.82
N PHE A 129 -10.97 8.47 -12.87
CA PHE A 129 -9.56 8.79 -12.82
C PHE A 129 -9.34 10.25 -13.19
N TYR A 130 -8.45 10.90 -12.46
CA TYR A 130 -7.84 12.17 -12.83
C TYR A 130 -6.63 11.84 -13.69
N GLU A 131 -6.63 12.38 -14.90
CA GLU A 131 -5.56 12.25 -15.87
C GLU A 131 -4.73 13.53 -15.85
N PHE A 132 -3.45 13.42 -15.57
CA PHE A 132 -2.52 14.55 -15.55
C PHE A 132 -1.55 14.44 -16.72
N ILE A 133 -1.53 15.46 -17.58
CA ILE A 133 -0.53 15.58 -18.65
C ILE A 133 0.47 16.65 -18.25
N THR A 134 1.75 16.29 -18.30
CA THR A 134 2.85 17.20 -17.96
C THR A 134 3.49 17.80 -19.21
N LYS A 135 4.20 18.92 -19.06
CA LYS A 135 4.86 19.62 -20.18
C LYS A 135 5.91 18.75 -20.90
N SER A 136 6.54 17.83 -20.17
CA SER A 136 7.45 16.81 -20.71
C SER A 136 6.75 15.66 -21.43
N GLY A 137 5.44 15.71 -21.63
CA GLY A 137 4.65 14.69 -22.33
C GLY A 137 4.36 13.43 -21.52
N HIS A 138 4.59 13.45 -20.20
CA HIS A 138 4.26 12.29 -19.35
C HIS A 138 2.82 12.38 -18.88
N GLU A 139 2.16 11.23 -18.77
CA GLU A 139 0.75 11.10 -18.43
C GLU A 139 0.57 10.12 -17.27
N ILE A 140 -0.20 10.49 -16.25
CA ILE A 140 -0.52 9.59 -15.14
C ILE A 140 -2.00 9.66 -14.76
N SER A 141 -2.60 8.49 -14.60
CA SER A 141 -4.01 8.27 -14.29
C SER A 141 -4.18 7.86 -12.82
N LEU A 142 -4.80 8.70 -11.99
CA LEU A 142 -4.96 8.46 -10.56
C LEU A 142 -6.40 8.66 -10.10
N THR A 143 -6.91 7.77 -9.24
CA THR A 143 -8.21 8.02 -8.58
C THR A 143 -8.15 9.20 -7.62
N GLU A 144 -9.30 9.82 -7.34
CA GLU A 144 -9.47 11.12 -6.64
C GLU A 144 -8.57 11.37 -5.41
N TYR A 145 -8.41 10.39 -4.51
CA TYR A 145 -7.64 10.53 -3.26
C TYR A 145 -6.32 9.75 -3.25
N HIS A 146 -5.81 9.37 -4.42
CA HIS A 146 -4.49 8.80 -4.52
C HIS A 146 -3.44 9.88 -4.20
N LEU A 147 -2.41 9.55 -3.41
CA LEU A 147 -1.37 10.51 -3.06
C LEU A 147 -0.29 10.56 -4.14
N ILE A 148 0.02 11.76 -4.59
CA ILE A 148 1.14 11.99 -5.51
C ILE A 148 2.14 12.97 -4.86
N PRO A 149 3.44 12.64 -4.86
CA PRO A 149 4.46 13.58 -4.42
C PRO A 149 4.63 14.69 -5.45
N ILE A 150 4.57 15.93 -4.98
CA ILE A 150 4.85 17.11 -5.79
C ILE A 150 5.94 17.96 -5.16
N PHE A 151 6.47 18.89 -5.93
CA PHE A 151 7.42 19.89 -5.47
C PHE A 151 6.74 21.25 -5.34
N ASN A 152 6.77 21.82 -4.14
CA ASN A 152 6.29 23.19 -3.96
C ASN A 152 7.38 24.21 -4.33
N SER A 153 7.01 25.50 -4.36
CA SER A 153 7.91 26.61 -4.71
C SER A 153 9.15 26.70 -3.81
N ASN A 154 9.12 26.12 -2.61
CA ASN A 154 10.22 26.11 -1.64
C ASN A 154 11.11 24.87 -1.75
N GLN A 155 10.97 24.10 -2.82
CA GLN A 155 11.75 22.90 -3.06
C GLN A 155 11.54 21.77 -2.05
N ASN A 156 10.37 21.75 -1.40
CA ASN A 156 10.01 20.70 -0.47
C ASN A 156 9.08 19.70 -1.17
N GLN A 157 9.40 18.41 -1.01
CA GLN A 157 8.50 17.35 -1.40
C GLN A 157 7.31 17.31 -0.44
N ILE A 158 6.11 17.49 -0.98
CA ILE A 158 4.85 17.32 -0.26
C ILE A 158 3.98 16.29 -0.98
N TYR A 159 3.03 15.70 -0.28
CA TYR A 159 2.05 14.78 -0.87
C TYR A 159 0.69 15.47 -0.95
N LEU A 160 0.11 15.48 -2.14
CA LEU A 160 -1.25 15.94 -2.38
C LEU A 160 -2.12 14.80 -2.87
N PHE A 161 -3.43 14.88 -2.61
CA PHE A 161 -4.38 14.02 -3.31
C PHE A 161 -4.47 14.43 -4.78
N ALA A 162 -4.72 13.48 -5.67
CA ALA A 162 -4.91 13.73 -7.10
C ALA A 162 -5.88 14.90 -7.36
N LYS A 163 -7.03 14.94 -6.67
CA LYS A 163 -8.01 16.04 -6.81
C LYS A 163 -7.51 17.43 -6.41
N GLN A 164 -6.42 17.51 -5.66
CA GLN A 164 -5.85 18.78 -5.17
C GLN A 164 -4.79 19.32 -6.12
N ILE A 165 -4.35 18.54 -7.12
CA ILE A 165 -3.39 18.97 -8.12
C ILE A 165 -4.00 20.03 -9.02
N GLN A 166 -3.20 21.05 -9.31
CA GLN A 166 -3.54 22.17 -10.17
C GLN A 166 -2.60 22.27 -11.35
N ILE A 167 -3.07 22.91 -12.44
CA ILE A 167 -2.20 23.25 -13.56
C ILE A 167 -1.08 24.16 -13.04
N GLY A 168 0.16 23.84 -13.39
CA GLY A 168 1.36 24.50 -12.90
C GLY A 168 2.07 23.78 -11.74
N ASP A 169 1.42 22.83 -11.06
CA ASP A 169 2.10 21.99 -10.06
C ASP A 169 3.16 21.10 -10.72
N PHE A 170 4.27 20.87 -10.02
CA PHE A 170 5.41 20.12 -10.55
C PHE A 170 5.40 18.66 -10.08
N LEU A 171 5.29 17.74 -11.04
CA LEU A 171 5.44 16.30 -10.80
C LEU A 171 6.89 15.87 -10.99
N TYR A 172 7.29 14.85 -10.23
CA TYR A 172 8.55 14.14 -10.43
C TYR A 172 8.42 13.20 -11.63
N VAL A 173 9.21 13.44 -12.66
CA VAL A 173 9.22 12.64 -13.88
C VAL A 173 10.61 12.11 -14.20
N LEU A 174 10.68 10.94 -14.81
CA LEU A 174 11.90 10.34 -15.29
C LEU A 174 12.00 10.54 -16.82
N LEU A 175 12.75 11.56 -17.25
CA LEU A 175 12.95 11.87 -18.66
C LEU A 175 14.38 11.51 -19.07
N ASN A 176 14.53 10.56 -20.01
CA ASN A 176 15.83 10.06 -20.48
C ASN A 176 16.72 9.57 -19.31
N ASP A 177 16.12 8.81 -18.39
CA ASP A 177 16.75 8.31 -17.16
C ASP A 177 17.32 9.40 -16.23
N GLN A 178 16.88 10.65 -16.43
CA GLN A 178 17.19 11.77 -15.54
C GLN A 178 15.95 12.21 -14.79
N LEU A 179 16.09 12.38 -13.48
CA LEU A 179 15.04 12.92 -12.64
C LEU A 179 14.83 14.40 -12.97
N LYS A 180 13.59 14.75 -13.33
CA LYS A 180 13.19 16.13 -13.63
C LYS A 180 11.87 16.48 -12.98
N TYR A 181 11.63 17.78 -12.89
CA TYR A 181 10.34 18.34 -12.52
C TYR A 181 9.64 18.82 -13.77
N SER A 182 8.39 18.41 -13.94
CA SER A 182 7.59 18.80 -15.09
C SER A 182 6.24 19.36 -14.63
N PRO A 183 5.88 20.60 -15.03
CA PRO A 183 4.62 21.19 -14.63
C PRO A 183 3.45 20.47 -15.33
N VAL A 184 2.36 20.29 -14.60
CA VAL A 184 1.08 19.84 -15.14
C VAL A 184 0.51 20.92 -16.05
N ILE A 185 0.15 20.54 -17.28
CA ILE A 185 -0.40 21.44 -18.31
C ILE A 185 -1.86 21.13 -18.65
N ASN A 186 -2.32 19.92 -18.38
CA ASN A 186 -3.70 19.52 -18.59
C ASN A 186 -4.16 18.56 -17.48
N ILE A 187 -5.42 18.70 -17.08
CA ILE A 187 -6.09 17.84 -16.12
C ILE A 187 -7.45 17.49 -16.71
N THR A 188 -7.67 16.21 -16.98
CA THR A 188 -8.98 15.70 -17.39
C THR A 188 -9.47 14.67 -16.38
N VAL A 189 -10.77 14.38 -16.42
CA VAL A 189 -11.38 13.34 -15.59
C VAL A 189 -12.08 12.36 -16.50
N GLU A 190 -11.70 11.10 -16.41
CA GLU A 190 -12.21 10.03 -17.27
C GLU A 190 -12.71 8.85 -16.44
N ILE A 191 -13.79 8.21 -16.89
CA ILE A 191 -14.22 6.93 -16.32
C ILE A 191 -13.42 5.84 -17.00
N ARG A 192 -12.67 5.05 -16.22
CA ARG A 192 -11.94 3.88 -16.72
C ARG A 192 -12.39 2.62 -16.01
N LYS A 193 -12.27 1.50 -16.73
CA LYS A 193 -12.57 0.18 -16.21
C LYS A 193 -11.32 -0.45 -15.60
N GLY A 194 -11.46 -0.87 -14.35
CA GLY A 194 -10.46 -1.60 -13.61
C GLY A 194 -9.43 -0.70 -12.93
N TYR A 195 -9.01 -1.12 -11.74
CA TYR A 195 -8.06 -0.38 -10.92
C TYR A 195 -7.19 -1.33 -10.10
N TYR A 196 -5.98 -0.87 -9.79
CA TYR A 196 -4.94 -1.65 -9.12
C TYR A 196 -4.18 -0.80 -8.09
N ALA A 197 -3.98 -1.34 -6.88
CA ALA A 197 -3.22 -0.69 -5.81
C ALA A 197 -2.04 -1.56 -5.36
N PRO A 198 -0.87 -1.46 -6.02
CA PRO A 198 0.31 -2.19 -5.59
C PRO A 198 0.89 -1.58 -4.31
N LEU A 199 1.50 -2.43 -3.49
CA LEU A 199 2.33 -2.03 -2.35
C LEU A 199 3.77 -2.46 -2.61
N THR A 200 4.69 -1.49 -2.57
CA THR A 200 6.13 -1.74 -2.66
C THR A 200 6.81 -1.69 -1.29
N SER A 201 8.05 -2.18 -1.23
CA SER A 201 8.89 -2.11 -0.03
C SER A 201 9.23 -0.67 0.38
N LYS A 202 9.37 0.25 -0.58
CA LYS A 202 9.57 1.69 -0.34
C LYS A 202 8.26 2.45 -0.16
N GLY A 203 7.14 1.94 -0.68
CA GLY A 203 5.85 2.62 -0.62
C GLY A 203 5.66 3.68 -1.70
N THR A 204 6.56 3.75 -2.67
CA THR A 204 6.49 4.57 -3.87
C THR A 204 6.88 3.72 -5.08
N LEU A 205 6.51 4.16 -6.28
CA LEU A 205 6.86 3.52 -7.56
C LEU A 205 6.80 4.54 -8.70
N LEU A 206 7.44 4.23 -9.82
CA LEU A 206 7.29 4.97 -11.08
C LEU A 206 6.15 4.38 -11.92
N VAL A 207 5.16 5.19 -12.23
CA VAL A 207 4.01 4.85 -13.09
C VAL A 207 4.02 5.78 -14.29
N ASN A 208 4.13 5.24 -15.49
CA ASN A 208 4.37 6.00 -16.72
C ASN A 208 5.51 7.02 -16.54
N ASP A 209 6.57 6.60 -15.85
CA ASP A 209 7.73 7.44 -15.51
C ASP A 209 7.44 8.64 -14.61
N VAL A 210 6.28 8.67 -13.96
CA VAL A 210 5.92 9.66 -12.93
C VAL A 210 5.98 9.00 -11.55
N LEU A 211 6.59 9.68 -10.58
CA LEU A 211 6.64 9.17 -9.20
C LEU A 211 5.26 9.23 -8.56
N ALA A 212 4.82 8.10 -8.00
CA ALA A 212 3.57 8.00 -7.26
C ALA A 212 3.75 7.28 -5.93
N SER A 213 2.82 7.53 -5.01
CA SER A 213 2.72 6.81 -3.73
C SER A 213 2.04 5.45 -3.95
N CYS A 214 2.35 4.44 -3.14
CA CYS A 214 1.51 3.24 -3.04
C CYS A 214 0.28 3.47 -2.14
N PHE A 215 0.25 4.61 -1.45
CA PHE A 215 -0.75 4.91 -0.42
C PHE A 215 -1.73 5.96 -0.88
N ALA A 216 -2.88 5.90 -0.25
CA ALA A 216 -3.94 6.85 -0.44
C ALA A 216 -4.75 7.03 0.84
N TYR A 217 -5.49 8.12 0.93
CA TYR A 217 -6.36 8.50 2.06
C TYR A 217 -5.67 8.73 3.43
N VAL A 218 -4.40 8.36 3.59
CA VAL A 218 -3.59 8.71 4.77
C VAL A 218 -2.80 9.97 4.48
N LYS A 219 -3.22 11.12 5.03
CA LYS A 219 -2.58 12.45 4.80
C LYS A 219 -1.07 12.47 5.04
N ASN A 220 -0.52 11.52 5.79
CA ASN A 220 0.91 11.37 6.02
C ASN A 220 1.43 10.03 5.50
N HIS A 221 2.23 10.09 4.42
CA HIS A 221 2.91 8.94 3.82
C HIS A 221 3.70 8.12 4.85
N HIS A 222 4.37 8.76 5.81
CA HIS A 222 5.12 8.05 6.86
C HIS A 222 4.23 7.26 7.81
N SER A 223 3.02 7.77 8.11
CA SER A 223 2.05 7.03 8.91
C SER A 223 1.56 5.79 8.16
N ALA A 224 1.28 5.91 6.86
CA ALA A 224 0.89 4.77 6.04
C ALA A 224 2.00 3.70 5.98
N GLN A 225 3.25 4.13 5.81
CA GLN A 225 4.41 3.23 5.89
C GLN A 225 4.50 2.50 7.23
N PHE A 226 4.26 3.21 8.33
CA PHE A 226 4.28 2.62 9.68
C PHE A 226 3.20 1.54 9.84
N TYR A 227 1.97 1.81 9.41
CA TYR A 227 0.89 0.82 9.44
C TYR A 227 1.18 -0.40 8.56
N MET A 228 1.94 -0.23 7.48
CA MET A 228 2.35 -1.33 6.62
C MET A 228 3.61 -2.08 7.09
N PHE A 229 4.30 -1.63 8.14
CA PHE A 229 5.52 -2.28 8.62
C PHE A 229 5.36 -3.77 8.96
N PRO A 230 4.31 -4.22 9.68
CA PRO A 230 4.14 -5.62 10.04
C PRO A 230 4.02 -6.54 8.82
N PHE A 231 3.41 -6.03 7.75
CA PHE A 231 3.24 -6.74 6.48
C PHE A 231 4.57 -6.95 5.77
N ARG A 232 5.37 -5.87 5.67
CA ARG A 232 6.70 -5.92 5.09
C ARG A 232 7.60 -6.88 5.86
N PHE A 233 7.46 -6.91 7.19
CA PHE A 233 8.18 -7.83 8.05
C PHE A 233 7.77 -9.29 7.80
N TYR A 234 6.46 -9.59 7.79
CA TYR A 234 5.96 -10.95 7.51
C TYR A 234 6.40 -11.45 6.14
N TYR A 235 6.31 -10.61 5.10
CA TYR A 235 6.80 -10.93 3.76
C TYR A 235 8.29 -11.29 3.76
N LYS A 236 9.13 -10.43 4.37
CA LYS A 236 10.57 -10.66 4.48
C LYS A 236 10.89 -11.92 5.27
N LEU A 237 10.15 -12.20 6.34
CA LEU A 237 10.31 -13.38 7.16
C LEU A 237 9.97 -14.65 6.38
N ALA A 238 8.86 -14.66 5.64
CA ALA A 238 8.47 -15.78 4.79
C ALA A 238 9.53 -16.09 3.73
N ARG A 239 10.06 -15.04 3.06
CA ARG A 239 11.15 -15.20 2.08
C ARG A 239 12.45 -15.66 2.73
N PHE A 240 12.80 -15.15 3.91
CA PHE A 240 13.99 -15.56 4.65
C PHE A 240 14.00 -17.06 4.97
N PHE A 241 12.82 -17.64 5.24
CA PHE A 241 12.66 -19.07 5.48
C PHE A 241 12.31 -19.88 4.22
N ASN A 242 12.39 -19.29 3.01
CA ASN A 242 12.01 -19.91 1.74
C ASN A 242 10.60 -20.52 1.74
N PHE A 243 9.65 -19.90 2.46
CA PHE A 243 8.25 -20.29 2.36
C PHE A 243 7.61 -19.76 1.07
N THR A 244 6.49 -20.38 0.69
CA THR A 244 5.66 -19.87 -0.40
C THR A 244 5.27 -18.44 -0.10
N ASP A 245 5.39 -17.57 -1.10
CA ASP A 245 5.03 -16.17 -0.97
C ASP A 245 3.57 -16.04 -0.48
N PRO A 246 3.35 -15.47 0.72
CA PRO A 246 2.02 -15.42 1.31
C PRO A 246 1.05 -14.49 0.58
N PHE A 247 1.56 -13.64 -0.32
CA PHE A 247 0.79 -12.64 -1.04
C PHE A 247 0.77 -12.87 -2.56
N ASN A 248 1.44 -13.90 -3.06
CA ASN A 248 1.42 -14.24 -4.47
C ASN A 248 0.12 -14.96 -4.83
N ASN A 249 -0.93 -14.19 -5.11
CA ASN A 249 -2.14 -14.68 -5.74
C ASN A 249 -2.52 -13.77 -6.92
N PRO A 250 -2.05 -14.07 -8.15
CA PRO A 250 -2.32 -13.21 -9.31
C PRO A 250 -3.80 -13.14 -9.68
N ASN A 251 -4.59 -14.13 -9.25
CA ASN A 251 -6.00 -14.28 -9.59
C ASN A 251 -6.95 -13.71 -8.53
N SER A 252 -6.45 -13.23 -7.38
CA SER A 252 -7.32 -12.63 -6.38
C SER A 252 -7.82 -11.27 -6.85
N GLU A 253 -9.08 -11.20 -7.23
CA GLU A 253 -9.82 -9.94 -7.39
C GLU A 253 -10.39 -9.50 -6.03
N GLY A 254 -10.41 -8.20 -5.84
CA GLY A 254 -10.91 -7.50 -4.69
C GLY A 254 -9.87 -7.14 -3.64
N LEU A 255 -10.37 -6.47 -2.61
CA LEU A 255 -9.58 -6.01 -1.48
C LEU A 255 -8.92 -7.19 -0.77
N HIS A 256 -7.60 -7.12 -0.60
CA HIS A 256 -6.83 -8.17 0.06
C HIS A 256 -7.40 -8.46 1.46
N TRP A 257 -7.59 -9.75 1.79
CA TRP A 257 -8.28 -10.18 3.01
C TRP A 257 -7.66 -9.57 4.28
N PHE A 258 -6.34 -9.44 4.31
CA PHE A 258 -5.64 -8.86 5.45
C PHE A 258 -5.98 -7.36 5.61
N ILE A 259 -6.12 -6.65 4.50
CA ILE A 259 -6.52 -5.24 4.52
C ILE A 259 -7.94 -5.10 5.08
N LYS A 260 -8.88 -6.00 4.72
CA LYS A 260 -10.22 -6.05 5.32
C LYS A 260 -10.17 -6.21 6.84
N ILE A 261 -9.29 -7.07 7.35
CA ILE A 261 -9.08 -7.25 8.79
C ILE A 261 -8.60 -5.94 9.44
N MET A 262 -7.62 -5.27 8.84
CA MET A 262 -7.13 -3.98 9.35
C MET A 262 -8.21 -2.91 9.35
N PHE A 263 -9.01 -2.80 8.28
CA PHE A 263 -10.12 -1.86 8.24
C PHE A 263 -11.16 -2.14 9.33
N ASN A 264 -11.48 -3.41 9.58
CA ASN A 264 -12.40 -3.79 10.66
C ASN A 264 -11.83 -3.47 12.05
N PHE A 265 -10.54 -3.71 12.25
CA PHE A 265 -9.86 -3.38 13.50
C PHE A 265 -9.77 -1.85 13.70
N ALA A 266 -9.39 -1.10 12.66
CA ALA A 266 -9.33 0.36 12.67
C ALA A 266 -10.69 0.99 13.01
N LYS A 267 -11.78 0.52 12.40
CA LYS A 267 -13.15 0.95 12.70
C LYS A 267 -13.51 0.74 14.17
N TYR A 268 -13.01 -0.32 14.79
CA TYR A 268 -13.28 -0.64 16.20
C TYR A 268 -12.50 0.26 17.18
N PHE A 269 -11.26 0.65 16.85
CA PHE A 269 -10.37 1.34 17.81
C PHE A 269 -10.20 2.85 17.56
N ARG A 270 -10.32 3.35 16.33
CA ARG A 270 -10.06 4.75 15.94
C ARG A 270 -10.83 5.14 14.66
N PRO A 271 -12.15 5.38 14.73
CA PRO A 271 -12.95 5.76 13.55
C PRO A 271 -12.48 7.07 12.89
N ASP A 272 -11.90 8.01 13.66
CA ASP A 272 -11.75 9.41 13.22
C ASP A 272 -10.36 9.77 12.65
N THR A 273 -9.37 8.87 12.69
CA THR A 273 -7.96 9.21 12.33
C THR A 273 -7.44 8.55 11.05
N LEU A 274 -8.16 7.56 10.51
CA LEU A 274 -7.75 6.82 9.30
C LEU A 274 -8.56 7.19 8.07
N PHE A 275 -9.71 7.85 8.26
CA PHE A 275 -10.62 8.23 7.20
C PHE A 275 -10.87 9.73 7.29
N SER A 276 -10.48 10.48 6.26
CA SER A 276 -10.66 11.94 6.21
C SER A 276 -11.79 12.36 5.31
#